data_AF-A0AAU3D483-F1
#
_entry.id   AF-A0AAU3D483-F1
#
_cell.length_a   1.000
_cell.length_b   1.000
_cell.length_c   1.000
_cell.angle_alpha   90.00
_cell.angle_beta   90.00
_cell.angle_gamma   90.00
#
_symmetry.space_group_name_H-M   'P 1'
#
loop_
_entity.id
_entity.type
_entity.pdbx_description
1 polymer ?
#
loop_
_entity_poly.entity_id
_entity_poly.type
_entity_poly.pdbx_seq_one_letter_code
_entity_poly.pdbx_strand_id
1 'polypeptide(L)'
;MRTLLFAVLAALAGTGWYWSRYPGNWKFAFTAAHAGSRARLRNCRRDLRTLTKKARQAERTAKQNADRAESEYRQDIRVLKKEIKNLLAPGRGRLVKGPVGDITVYEHAVQIAGRSPAVIPLAGLKAVFRSDPAYMIDLTEPSGRTHRAKYPRRRDPDDENAPFFTSEQLSDFTLDLLNAAANESEFQAHQKARLPRARKELEAAQANTSARDEALENFRTVCAWQKTNPRRKTALADLDAERHRWKQLTGKMPPR
;
A
#
# COMPACT_ATOMS: atom_id res chain seq x y z
N MET A 1 44.37 -18.78 -23.32
CA MET A 1 44.87 -17.37 -23.47
C MET A 1 43.93 -16.32 -22.87
N ARG A 2 42.61 -16.34 -23.11
CA ARG A 2 41.67 -15.34 -22.55
C ARG A 2 41.67 -15.24 -21.01
N THR A 3 41.71 -16.37 -20.30
CA THR A 3 41.73 -16.41 -18.82
C THR A 3 42.97 -15.77 -18.22
N LEU A 4 44.16 -16.04 -18.79
CA LEU A 4 45.42 -15.39 -18.42
C LEU A 4 45.37 -13.88 -18.65
N LEU A 5 44.77 -13.45 -19.76
CA LEU A 5 44.67 -12.03 -20.12
C LEU A 5 43.74 -11.26 -19.16
N PHE A 6 42.63 -11.86 -18.72
CA PHE A 6 41.77 -11.30 -17.67
C PHE A 6 42.46 -11.23 -16.30
N ALA A 7 43.21 -12.25 -15.93
CA ALA A 7 43.96 -12.25 -14.67
C ALA A 7 45.03 -11.14 -14.65
N VAL A 8 45.75 -10.95 -15.76
CA VAL A 8 46.74 -9.87 -15.93
C VAL A 8 46.08 -8.49 -15.89
N LEU A 9 44.95 -8.30 -16.57
CA LEU A 9 44.20 -7.04 -16.53
C LEU A 9 43.68 -6.71 -15.12
N ALA A 10 43.15 -7.71 -14.40
CA ALA A 10 42.71 -7.54 -13.02
C ALA A 10 43.88 -7.21 -12.08
N ALA A 11 45.04 -7.85 -12.27
CA ALA A 11 46.25 -7.56 -11.51
C ALA A 11 46.75 -6.12 -11.77
N LEU A 12 46.82 -5.70 -13.04
CA LEU A 12 47.22 -4.35 -13.44
C LEU A 12 46.28 -3.27 -12.89
N ALA A 13 44.96 -3.49 -13.00
CA ALA A 13 43.95 -2.61 -12.42
C ALA A 13 44.07 -2.54 -10.89
N GLY A 14 44.30 -3.68 -10.23
CA GLY A 14 44.53 -3.76 -8.78
C GLY A 14 45.77 -2.99 -8.34
N THR A 15 46.89 -3.13 -9.06
CA THR A 15 48.12 -2.37 -8.78
C THR A 15 47.95 -0.87 -9.03
N GLY A 16 47.26 -0.48 -10.11
CA GLY A 16 46.96 0.93 -10.40
C GLY A 16 46.07 1.56 -9.32
N TRP A 17 45.05 0.84 -8.87
CA TRP A 17 44.19 1.27 -7.75
C TRP A 17 44.97 1.36 -6.43
N TYR A 18 45.86 0.39 -6.16
CA TYR A 18 46.66 0.40 -4.93
C TYR A 18 47.68 1.55 -4.93
N TRP A 19 48.30 1.83 -6.07
CA TRP A 19 49.26 2.92 -6.23
C TRP A 19 48.58 4.30 -6.08
N SER A 20 47.39 4.50 -6.65
CA SER A 20 46.64 5.75 -6.47
C SER A 20 46.24 6.00 -5.01
N ARG A 21 46.08 4.93 -4.22
CA ARG A 21 45.73 5.00 -2.79
C ARG A 21 46.91 5.38 -1.89
N TYR A 22 48.13 5.17 -2.37
CA TYR A 22 49.42 5.44 -1.69
C TYR A 22 50.38 6.15 -2.65
N PRO A 23 50.10 7.41 -3.03
CA PRO A 23 50.87 8.12 -4.03
C PRO A 23 52.28 8.44 -3.55
N GLY A 24 53.19 8.58 -4.51
CA GLY A 24 54.63 8.78 -4.31
C GLY A 24 55.41 7.90 -5.29
N ASN A 25 56.68 7.64 -4.97
CA ASN A 25 57.49 6.64 -5.66
C ASN A 25 57.01 5.21 -5.36
N TRP A 26 57.25 4.28 -6.31
CA TRP A 26 56.90 2.85 -6.19
C TRP A 26 57.35 2.24 -4.86
N LYS A 27 58.52 2.66 -4.38
CA LYS A 27 59.08 2.23 -3.10
C LYS A 27 58.09 2.46 -1.94
N PHE A 28 57.43 3.61 -1.87
CA PHE A 28 56.49 3.92 -0.79
C PHE A 28 55.20 3.09 -0.82
N ALA A 29 54.74 2.71 -2.02
CA ALA A 29 53.57 1.87 -2.16
C ALA A 29 53.85 0.40 -1.82
N PHE A 30 55.01 -0.16 -2.20
CA PHE A 30 55.20 -1.60 -2.18
C PHE A 30 56.30 -2.13 -1.23
N THR A 31 57.23 -1.30 -0.73
CA THR A 31 58.31 -1.82 0.14
C THR A 31 57.88 -2.00 1.58
N ALA A 32 58.51 -2.96 2.27
CA ALA A 32 58.26 -3.24 3.70
C ALA A 32 58.57 -2.04 4.61
N ALA A 33 59.56 -1.22 4.27
CA ALA A 33 59.97 -0.05 5.05
C ALA A 33 58.83 0.97 5.33
N HIS A 34 57.85 1.07 4.42
CA HIS A 34 56.70 1.97 4.57
C HIS A 34 55.39 1.25 4.92
N ALA A 35 55.45 -0.06 5.23
CA ALA A 35 54.26 -0.84 5.58
C ALA A 35 53.52 -0.27 6.80
N GLY A 36 54.26 0.22 7.80
CA GLY A 36 53.69 0.88 8.99
C GLY A 36 52.87 2.11 8.65
N SER A 37 53.43 3.03 7.84
CA SER A 37 52.73 4.23 7.37
C SER A 37 51.49 3.89 6.53
N ARG A 38 51.58 2.88 5.66
CA ARG A 38 50.42 2.40 4.87
C ARG A 38 49.34 1.81 5.77
N ALA A 39 49.72 1.07 6.80
CA ALA A 39 48.81 0.48 7.77
C ALA A 39 48.08 1.56 8.58
N ARG A 40 48.78 2.61 9.05
CA ARG A 40 48.15 3.74 9.77
C ARG A 40 47.10 4.44 8.92
N LEU A 41 47.44 4.86 7.69
CA LEU A 41 46.47 5.43 6.75
C LEU A 41 45.27 4.50 6.49
N ARG A 42 45.53 3.20 6.29
CA ARG A 42 44.48 2.22 6.07
C ARG A 42 43.55 2.10 7.28
N ASN A 43 44.10 2.16 8.48
CA ASN A 43 43.35 2.09 9.74
C ASN A 43 42.46 3.33 9.89
N CYS A 44 43.01 4.55 9.81
CA CYS A 44 42.21 5.77 9.90
C CYS A 44 41.07 5.83 8.87
N ARG A 45 41.34 5.43 7.60
CA ARG A 45 40.30 5.33 6.57
C ARG A 45 39.21 4.32 6.92
N ARG A 46 39.60 3.16 7.44
CA ARG A 46 38.68 2.09 7.85
C ARG A 46 37.83 2.53 9.04
N ASP A 47 38.41 3.23 10.00
CA ASP A 47 37.72 3.74 11.18
C ASP A 47 36.68 4.79 10.78
N LEU A 48 37.07 5.77 9.94
CA LEU A 48 36.14 6.76 9.41
C LEU A 48 35.01 6.12 8.59
N ARG A 49 35.32 5.12 7.74
CA ARG A 49 34.31 4.39 6.96
C ARG A 49 33.36 3.61 7.87
N THR A 50 33.87 3.00 8.93
CA THR A 50 33.07 2.24 9.90
C THR A 50 32.12 3.17 10.66
N LEU A 51 32.61 4.32 11.13
CA LEU A 51 31.78 5.34 11.77
C LEU A 51 30.71 5.89 10.83
N THR A 52 31.07 6.19 9.58
CA THR A 52 30.12 6.67 8.57
C THR A 52 29.05 5.62 8.24
N LYS A 53 29.44 4.35 8.15
CA LYS A 53 28.49 3.24 7.94
C LYS A 53 27.52 3.12 9.12
N LYS A 54 28.02 3.18 10.37
CA LYS A 54 27.18 3.13 11.57
C LYS A 54 26.22 4.33 11.63
N ALA A 55 26.68 5.53 11.31
CA ALA A 55 25.86 6.73 11.25
C ALA A 55 24.73 6.59 10.21
N ARG A 56 25.06 6.20 8.98
CA ARG A 56 24.07 5.95 7.92
C ARG A 56 23.06 4.87 8.29
N GLN A 57 23.52 3.81 8.96
CA GLN A 57 22.62 2.75 9.42
C GLN A 57 21.63 3.29 10.47
N ALA A 58 22.10 4.06 11.46
CA ALA A 58 21.25 4.67 12.47
C ALA A 58 20.22 5.63 11.86
N GLU A 59 20.65 6.52 10.96
CA GLU A 59 19.76 7.43 10.22
C GLU A 59 18.72 6.65 9.40
N ARG A 60 19.14 5.60 8.70
CA ARG A 60 18.24 4.75 7.92
C ARG A 60 17.20 4.06 8.78
N THR A 61 17.61 3.46 9.90
CA THR A 61 16.67 2.81 10.83
C THR A 61 15.68 3.81 11.42
N ALA A 62 16.15 4.97 11.88
CA ALA A 62 15.29 6.00 12.43
C ALA A 62 14.30 6.55 11.38
N LYS A 63 14.76 6.74 10.14
CA LYS A 63 13.90 7.11 9.01
C LYS A 63 12.84 6.04 8.73
N GLN A 64 13.23 4.77 8.66
CA GLN A 64 12.29 3.67 8.42
C GLN A 64 11.20 3.60 9.50
N ASN A 65 11.56 3.84 10.77
CA ASN A 65 10.59 3.89 11.86
C ASN A 65 9.63 5.08 11.70
N ALA A 66 10.12 6.27 11.34
CA ALA A 66 9.29 7.43 11.07
C ALA A 66 8.34 7.22 9.88
N ASP A 67 8.86 6.70 8.77
CA ASP A 67 8.08 6.39 7.56
C ASP A 67 7.00 5.34 7.87
N ARG A 68 7.33 4.34 8.70
CA ARG A 68 6.37 3.32 9.16
C ARG A 68 5.26 3.93 10.00
N ALA A 69 5.60 4.70 11.03
CA ALA A 69 4.61 5.35 11.90
C ALA A 69 3.67 6.29 11.10
N GLU A 70 4.22 7.03 10.14
CA GLU A 70 3.43 7.86 9.22
C GLU A 70 2.49 7.02 8.35
N SER A 71 2.97 5.87 7.85
CA SER A 71 2.16 4.98 7.02
C SER A 71 1.01 4.34 7.80
N GLU A 72 1.26 3.93 9.05
CA GLU A 72 0.25 3.37 9.96
C GLU A 72 -0.82 4.42 10.27
N TYR A 73 -0.42 5.63 10.68
CA TYR A 73 -1.34 6.77 10.91
C TYR A 73 -2.24 7.06 9.69
N ARG A 74 -1.64 7.15 8.49
CA ARG A 74 -2.41 7.40 7.25
C ARG A 74 -3.34 6.24 6.91
N GLN A 75 -2.91 5.01 7.16
CA GLN A 75 -3.69 3.83 6.87
C GLN A 75 -4.92 3.77 7.77
N ASP A 76 -4.79 4.03 9.07
CA ASP A 76 -5.90 4.03 10.02
C ASP A 76 -6.97 5.06 9.62
N ILE A 77 -6.55 6.30 9.31
CA ILE A 77 -7.43 7.34 8.81
C ILE A 77 -8.11 6.92 7.50
N ARG A 78 -7.36 6.30 6.58
CA ARG A 78 -7.88 5.86 5.28
C ARG A 78 -8.94 4.78 5.44
N VAL A 79 -8.73 3.81 6.33
CA VAL A 79 -9.67 2.73 6.62
C VAL A 79 -10.97 3.31 7.15
N LEU A 80 -10.91 4.19 8.16
CA LEU A 80 -12.09 4.82 8.75
C LEU A 80 -12.84 5.73 7.76
N LYS A 81 -12.12 6.51 6.95
CA LYS A 81 -12.74 7.30 5.88
C LYS A 81 -13.42 6.43 4.83
N LYS A 82 -12.81 5.31 4.45
CA LYS A 82 -13.40 4.35 3.51
C LYS A 82 -14.64 3.70 4.10
N GLU A 83 -14.60 3.32 5.37
CA GLU A 83 -15.76 2.77 6.09
C GLU A 83 -16.92 3.77 6.11
N ILE A 84 -16.68 5.02 6.52
CA ILE A 84 -17.69 6.08 6.52
C ILE A 84 -18.25 6.30 5.11
N LYS A 85 -17.40 6.32 4.08
CA LYS A 85 -17.84 6.46 2.68
C LYS A 85 -18.75 5.30 2.26
N ASN A 86 -18.36 4.07 2.59
CA ASN A 86 -19.14 2.87 2.26
C ASN A 86 -20.48 2.85 3.01
N LEU A 87 -20.49 3.30 4.28
CA LEU A 87 -21.73 3.43 5.05
C LEU A 87 -22.62 4.50 4.43
N LEU A 88 -22.11 5.65 4.00
CA LEU A 88 -22.93 6.73 3.41
C LEU A 88 -23.44 6.41 2.01
N ALA A 89 -22.62 5.73 1.20
CA ALA A 89 -22.90 5.46 -0.19
C ALA A 89 -22.45 4.03 -0.54
N PRO A 90 -23.22 3.01 -0.14
CA PRO A 90 -22.87 1.61 -0.39
C PRO A 90 -22.96 1.22 -1.88
N GLY A 91 -23.63 2.04 -2.69
CA GLY A 91 -23.88 1.76 -4.10
C GLY A 91 -24.91 0.65 -4.26
N ARG A 92 -24.77 -0.19 -5.29
CA ARG A 92 -25.63 -1.37 -5.49
C ARG A 92 -25.17 -2.57 -4.65
N GLY A 93 -23.89 -2.60 -4.31
CA GLY A 93 -23.25 -3.75 -3.67
C GLY A 93 -22.99 -4.89 -4.65
N ARG A 94 -22.73 -6.09 -4.11
CA ARG A 94 -22.46 -7.30 -4.89
C ARG A 94 -23.74 -7.86 -5.51
N LEU A 95 -23.57 -8.65 -6.57
CA LEU A 95 -24.66 -9.41 -7.16
C LEU A 95 -25.10 -10.50 -6.18
N VAL A 96 -26.38 -10.49 -5.81
CA VAL A 96 -27.00 -11.51 -4.94
C VAL A 96 -27.63 -12.59 -5.79
N LYS A 97 -28.45 -12.20 -6.78
CA LYS A 97 -29.20 -13.13 -7.63
C LYS A 97 -29.49 -12.53 -9.00
N GLY A 98 -29.47 -13.36 -10.04
CA GLY A 98 -29.99 -13.00 -11.36
C GLY A 98 -28.96 -13.15 -12.48
N PRO A 99 -29.37 -12.82 -13.73
CA PRO A 99 -30.69 -12.29 -14.10
C PRO A 99 -31.81 -13.35 -14.07
N VAL A 100 -33.01 -12.95 -13.62
CA VAL A 100 -34.27 -13.73 -13.77
C VAL A 100 -35.23 -12.91 -14.61
N GLY A 101 -35.28 -13.23 -15.90
CA GLY A 101 -35.84 -12.35 -16.92
C GLY A 101 -35.13 -11.00 -16.88
N ASP A 102 -35.90 -9.92 -16.74
CA ASP A 102 -35.36 -8.56 -16.71
C ASP A 102 -34.87 -8.12 -15.32
N ILE A 103 -35.03 -8.93 -14.26
CA ILE A 103 -34.72 -8.50 -12.88
C ILE A 103 -33.41 -9.11 -12.40
N THR A 104 -32.55 -8.26 -11.83
CA THR A 104 -31.30 -8.63 -11.17
C THR A 104 -31.25 -8.01 -9.78
N VAL A 105 -30.91 -8.82 -8.77
CA VAL A 105 -30.86 -8.41 -7.36
C VAL A 105 -29.42 -8.22 -6.92
N TYR A 106 -29.11 -7.03 -6.43
CA TYR A 106 -27.86 -6.70 -5.74
C TYR A 106 -28.10 -6.51 -4.25
N GLU A 107 -27.04 -6.42 -3.45
CA GLU A 107 -27.13 -6.28 -1.98
C GLU A 107 -27.99 -5.09 -1.51
N HIS A 108 -27.95 -3.96 -2.23
CA HIS A 108 -28.63 -2.71 -1.82
C HIS A 108 -29.69 -2.22 -2.83
N ALA A 109 -29.79 -2.86 -3.99
CA ALA A 109 -30.67 -2.43 -5.06
C ALA A 109 -31.11 -3.56 -5.98
N VAL A 110 -32.30 -3.41 -6.55
CA VAL A 110 -32.79 -4.24 -7.66
C VAL A 110 -32.63 -3.46 -8.95
N GLN A 111 -32.07 -4.11 -9.97
CA GLN A 111 -31.98 -3.58 -11.31
C GLN A 111 -33.00 -4.27 -12.20
N ILE A 112 -33.81 -3.47 -12.87
CA ILE A 112 -34.72 -3.90 -13.94
C ILE A 112 -34.06 -3.52 -15.26
N ALA A 113 -33.90 -4.50 -16.15
CA ALA A 113 -33.43 -4.36 -17.53
C ALA A 113 -34.63 -4.31 -18.51
N GLY A 114 -34.37 -4.19 -19.81
CA GLY A 114 -35.41 -4.20 -20.84
C GLY A 114 -35.98 -2.81 -21.16
N ARG A 115 -37.29 -2.73 -21.45
CA ARG A 115 -37.95 -1.52 -22.01
C ARG A 115 -38.02 -0.32 -21.07
N SER A 116 -37.94 -0.53 -19.76
CA SER A 116 -37.98 0.54 -18.76
C SER A 116 -36.91 0.29 -17.71
N PRO A 117 -35.63 0.56 -18.05
CA PRO A 117 -34.53 0.27 -17.15
C PRO A 117 -34.63 1.14 -15.90
N ALA A 118 -34.53 0.51 -14.74
CA ALA A 118 -34.64 1.18 -13.45
C ALA A 118 -33.71 0.53 -12.42
N VAL A 119 -33.22 1.33 -11.49
CA VAL A 119 -32.48 0.85 -10.32
C VAL A 119 -33.27 1.29 -9.10
N ILE A 120 -33.78 0.31 -8.37
CA ILE A 120 -34.69 0.52 -7.26
C ILE A 120 -33.97 0.14 -5.96
N PRO A 121 -33.87 1.04 -4.97
CA PRO A 121 -33.34 0.69 -3.65
C PRO A 121 -34.13 -0.45 -3.01
N LEU A 122 -33.45 -1.41 -2.40
CA LEU A 122 -34.12 -2.52 -1.69
C LEU A 122 -34.82 -2.05 -0.41
N ALA A 123 -34.35 -0.96 0.16
CA ALA A 123 -34.90 -0.39 1.38
C ALA A 123 -36.38 -0.03 1.21
N GLY A 124 -37.27 -0.72 1.93
CA GLY A 124 -38.72 -0.51 1.84
C GLY A 124 -39.36 -0.99 0.54
N LEU A 125 -38.64 -1.74 -0.29
CA LEU A 125 -39.19 -2.39 -1.48
C LEU A 125 -40.21 -3.45 -1.08
N LYS A 126 -41.32 -3.51 -1.81
CA LYS A 126 -42.28 -4.61 -1.73
C LYS A 126 -42.26 -5.38 -3.05
N ALA A 127 -42.24 -6.70 -2.97
CA ALA A 127 -42.31 -7.59 -4.12
C ALA A 127 -43.54 -8.51 -4.00
N VAL A 128 -44.33 -8.61 -5.07
CA VAL A 128 -45.51 -9.48 -5.13
C VAL A 128 -45.49 -10.27 -6.43
N PHE A 129 -45.47 -11.60 -6.32
CA PHE A 129 -45.68 -12.49 -7.44
C PHE A 129 -47.19 -12.69 -7.68
N ARG A 130 -47.61 -12.56 -8.94
CA ARG A 130 -48.97 -12.88 -9.37
C ARG A 130 -48.93 -13.91 -10.49
N SER A 131 -49.86 -14.85 -10.41
CA SER A 131 -49.94 -16.00 -11.32
C SER A 131 -51.25 -16.07 -12.11
N ASP A 132 -52.00 -14.98 -12.24
CA ASP A 132 -53.23 -14.90 -13.04
C ASP A 132 -53.45 -13.47 -13.56
N PRO A 133 -53.70 -13.21 -14.86
CA PRO A 133 -53.73 -14.13 -16.03
C PRO A 133 -52.37 -14.43 -16.67
N ALA A 134 -51.29 -13.78 -16.23
CA ALA A 134 -49.91 -14.06 -16.65
C ALA A 134 -48.99 -14.17 -15.43
N TYR A 135 -47.79 -14.74 -15.58
CA TYR A 135 -46.78 -14.66 -14.52
C TYR A 135 -46.19 -13.25 -14.51
N MET A 136 -46.29 -12.58 -13.37
CA MET A 136 -45.76 -11.22 -13.22
C MET A 136 -45.23 -11.00 -11.81
N ILE A 137 -44.17 -10.20 -11.71
CA ILE A 137 -43.65 -9.71 -10.44
C ILE A 137 -43.85 -8.20 -10.42
N ASP A 138 -44.58 -7.73 -9.42
CA ASP A 138 -44.79 -6.32 -9.13
C ASP A 138 -43.78 -5.89 -8.06
N LEU A 139 -42.94 -4.91 -8.39
CA LEU A 139 -41.97 -4.28 -7.50
C LEU A 139 -42.42 -2.87 -7.17
N THR A 140 -42.83 -2.63 -5.92
CA THR A 140 -43.28 -1.32 -5.45
C THR A 140 -42.19 -0.63 -4.63
N GLU A 141 -41.76 0.53 -5.11
CA GLU A 141 -40.82 1.41 -4.43
C GLU A 141 -41.42 1.99 -3.13
N PRO A 142 -40.58 2.46 -2.19
CA PRO A 142 -41.04 3.26 -1.05
C PRO A 142 -41.80 4.54 -1.46
N SER A 143 -41.50 5.07 -2.65
CA SER A 143 -42.19 6.22 -3.24
C SER A 143 -43.65 5.92 -3.64
N GLY A 144 -44.03 4.64 -3.67
CA GLY A 144 -45.32 4.15 -4.17
C GLY A 144 -45.33 3.79 -5.66
N ARG A 145 -44.27 4.12 -6.41
CA ARG A 145 -44.15 3.73 -7.83
C ARG A 145 -44.01 2.23 -7.96
N THR A 146 -44.82 1.62 -8.83
CA THR A 146 -44.77 0.16 -9.08
C THR A 146 -44.21 -0.13 -10.46
N HIS A 147 -43.28 -1.08 -10.52
CA HIS A 147 -42.68 -1.62 -11.74
C HIS A 147 -43.13 -3.06 -11.92
N ARG A 148 -43.54 -3.42 -13.14
CA ARG A 148 -44.10 -4.74 -13.44
C ARG A 148 -43.22 -5.44 -14.46
N ALA A 149 -42.67 -6.59 -14.06
CA ALA A 149 -42.01 -7.52 -14.96
C ALA A 149 -42.98 -8.65 -15.32
N LYS A 150 -43.09 -8.96 -16.61
CA LYS A 150 -43.93 -10.05 -17.12
C LYS A 150 -43.06 -11.20 -17.57
N TYR A 151 -43.51 -12.42 -17.29
CA TYR A 151 -42.76 -13.65 -17.57
C TYR A 151 -43.60 -14.60 -18.42
N PRO A 152 -43.03 -15.17 -19.50
CA PRO A 152 -43.73 -16.15 -20.31
C PRO A 152 -43.89 -17.47 -19.55
N ARG A 153 -45.12 -18.02 -19.58
CA ARG A 153 -45.48 -19.31 -18.95
C ARG A 153 -45.09 -20.52 -19.78
N ARG A 154 -45.07 -20.32 -21.10
CA ARG A 154 -44.83 -21.36 -22.10
C ARG A 154 -43.70 -20.89 -22.99
N ARG A 155 -43.00 -21.86 -23.56
CA ARG A 155 -42.01 -21.62 -24.59
C ARG A 155 -42.69 -20.93 -25.78
N ASP A 156 -41.98 -19.97 -26.36
CA ASP A 156 -42.43 -19.35 -27.60
C ASP A 156 -42.34 -20.40 -28.72
N PRO A 157 -43.43 -20.68 -29.46
CA PRO A 157 -43.38 -21.62 -30.59
C PRO A 157 -42.50 -21.13 -31.74
N ASP A 158 -42.29 -19.81 -31.86
CA ASP A 158 -41.49 -19.21 -32.94
C ASP A 158 -40.01 -19.01 -32.53
N ASP A 159 -39.69 -19.17 -31.24
CA ASP A 159 -38.33 -19.10 -30.70
C ASP A 159 -38.10 -20.15 -29.61
N GLU A 160 -37.57 -21.31 -30.02
CA GLU A 160 -37.23 -22.39 -29.09
C GLU A 160 -36.17 -21.98 -28.04
N ASN A 161 -35.40 -20.92 -28.25
CA ASN A 161 -34.41 -20.46 -27.29
C ASN A 161 -34.97 -19.43 -26.30
N ALA A 162 -36.22 -18.99 -26.48
CA ALA A 162 -36.85 -18.04 -25.57
C ALA A 162 -36.97 -18.65 -24.16
N PRO A 163 -36.47 -17.95 -23.11
CA PRO A 163 -36.58 -18.44 -21.74
C PRO A 163 -38.05 -18.45 -21.30
N PHE A 164 -38.47 -19.53 -20.64
CA PHE A 164 -39.77 -19.63 -19.97
C PHE A 164 -39.56 -19.92 -18.48
N PHE A 165 -40.55 -19.57 -17.66
CA PHE A 165 -40.41 -19.61 -16.20
C PHE A 165 -41.55 -20.39 -15.55
N THR A 166 -41.25 -21.10 -14.47
CA THR A 166 -42.26 -21.82 -13.67
C THR A 166 -42.79 -20.93 -12.54
N SER A 167 -43.98 -21.26 -12.04
CA SER A 167 -44.55 -20.58 -10.86
C SER A 167 -43.66 -20.70 -9.63
N GLU A 168 -43.06 -21.88 -9.43
CA GLU A 168 -42.16 -22.15 -8.30
C GLU A 168 -40.90 -21.29 -8.39
N GLN A 169 -40.24 -21.26 -9.56
CA GLN A 169 -39.04 -20.46 -9.78
C GLN A 169 -39.28 -18.96 -9.52
N LEU A 170 -40.43 -18.42 -9.96
CA LEU A 170 -40.77 -17.00 -9.74
C LEU A 170 -41.22 -16.73 -8.31
N SER A 171 -41.84 -17.70 -7.63
CA SER A 171 -42.18 -17.63 -6.22
C SER A 171 -40.91 -17.59 -5.35
N ASP A 172 -39.97 -18.51 -5.59
CA ASP A 172 -38.69 -18.57 -4.89
C ASP A 172 -37.85 -17.32 -5.15
N PHE A 173 -37.83 -16.84 -6.39
CA PHE A 173 -37.15 -15.59 -6.72
C PHE A 173 -37.79 -14.37 -6.01
N THR A 174 -39.11 -14.38 -5.83
CA THR A 174 -39.80 -13.34 -5.06
C THR A 174 -39.46 -13.45 -3.57
N LEU A 175 -39.29 -14.66 -3.04
CA LEU A 175 -38.79 -14.85 -1.67
C LEU A 175 -37.35 -14.35 -1.53
N ASP A 176 -36.47 -14.61 -2.49
CA ASP A 176 -35.09 -14.08 -2.53
C ASP A 176 -35.09 -12.54 -2.51
N LEU A 177 -35.99 -11.90 -3.27
CA LEU A 177 -36.18 -10.43 -3.27
C LEU A 177 -36.60 -9.90 -1.90
N LEU A 178 -37.55 -10.58 -1.23
CA LEU A 178 -38.02 -10.18 0.10
C LEU A 178 -36.93 -10.36 1.16
N ASN A 179 -36.17 -11.46 1.09
CA ASN A 179 -35.02 -11.69 1.98
C ASN A 179 -33.93 -10.63 1.76
N ALA A 180 -33.66 -10.25 0.51
CA ALA A 180 -32.73 -9.16 0.21
C ALA A 180 -33.20 -7.81 0.77
N ALA A 181 -34.50 -7.50 0.69
CA ALA A 181 -35.09 -6.30 1.29
C ALA A 181 -35.03 -6.32 2.84
N ALA A 182 -35.18 -7.50 3.45
CA ALA A 182 -35.00 -7.68 4.89
C ALA A 182 -33.54 -7.43 5.30
N ASN A 183 -32.57 -8.02 4.59
CA ASN A 183 -31.14 -7.81 4.81
C ASN A 183 -30.74 -6.33 4.65
N GLU A 184 -31.29 -5.62 3.67
CA GLU A 184 -31.07 -4.18 3.52
C GLU A 184 -31.63 -3.39 4.72
N SER A 185 -32.76 -3.82 5.28
CA SER A 185 -33.32 -3.17 6.48
C SER A 185 -32.41 -3.35 7.70
N GLU A 186 -31.82 -4.53 7.87
CA GLU A 186 -30.81 -4.78 8.90
C GLU A 186 -29.54 -3.95 8.66
N PHE A 187 -29.08 -3.86 7.41
CA PHE A 187 -27.96 -3.02 7.02
C PHE A 187 -28.21 -1.55 7.37
N GLN A 188 -29.41 -1.02 7.15
CA GLN A 188 -29.76 0.35 7.55
C GLN A 188 -29.76 0.56 9.06
N ALA A 189 -30.24 -0.42 9.83
CA ALA A 189 -30.18 -0.37 11.28
C ALA A 189 -28.71 -0.35 11.76
N HIS A 190 -27.86 -1.21 11.17
CA HIS A 190 -26.42 -1.22 11.43
C HIS A 190 -25.76 0.11 11.03
N GLN A 191 -26.08 0.65 9.85
CA GLN A 191 -25.56 1.91 9.35
C GLN A 191 -25.85 3.07 10.31
N LYS A 192 -27.09 3.19 10.80
CA LYS A 192 -27.50 4.21 11.78
C LYS A 192 -26.72 4.10 13.09
N ALA A 193 -26.42 2.88 13.55
CA ALA A 193 -25.64 2.66 14.77
C ALA A 193 -24.13 2.86 14.57
N ARG A 194 -23.58 2.44 13.42
CA ARG A 194 -22.13 2.39 13.15
C ARG A 194 -21.58 3.73 12.68
N LEU A 195 -22.30 4.47 11.84
CA LEU A 195 -21.84 5.75 11.28
C LEU A 195 -21.38 6.77 12.36
N PRO A 196 -22.13 7.03 13.45
CA PRO A 196 -21.65 7.96 14.48
C PRO A 196 -20.42 7.43 15.23
N ARG A 197 -20.30 6.12 15.43
CA ARG A 197 -19.12 5.49 16.06
C ARG A 197 -17.89 5.64 15.17
N ALA A 198 -18.00 5.29 13.88
CA ALA A 198 -16.91 5.41 12.91
C ALA A 198 -16.41 6.87 12.77
N ARG A 199 -17.31 7.87 12.85
CA ARG A 199 -16.93 9.30 12.87
C ARG A 199 -16.12 9.67 14.11
N LYS A 200 -16.54 9.23 15.30
CA LYS A 200 -15.79 9.44 16.55
C LYS A 200 -14.43 8.75 16.53
N GLU A 201 -14.36 7.52 16.00
CA GLU A 201 -13.11 6.80 15.82
C GLU A 201 -12.17 7.55 14.86
N LEU A 202 -12.69 8.12 13.76
CA LEU A 202 -11.89 8.94 12.85
C LEU A 202 -11.33 10.20 13.55
N GLU A 203 -12.14 10.90 14.32
CA GLU A 203 -11.71 12.07 15.09
C GLU A 203 -10.62 11.70 16.10
N ALA A 204 -10.82 10.62 16.85
CA ALA A 204 -9.83 10.10 17.80
C ALA A 204 -8.52 9.68 17.11
N ALA A 205 -8.60 8.99 15.96
CA ALA A 205 -7.43 8.59 15.18
C ALA A 205 -6.68 9.81 14.62
N GLN A 206 -7.40 10.87 14.22
CA GLN A 206 -6.79 12.12 13.76
C GLN A 206 -6.05 12.86 14.87
N ALA A 207 -6.58 12.83 16.09
CA ALA A 207 -5.96 13.42 17.28
C ALA A 207 -4.79 12.60 17.84
N ASN A 208 -4.77 11.28 17.61
CA ASN A 208 -3.73 10.39 18.09
C ASN A 208 -2.47 10.45 17.20
N THR A 209 -1.69 11.53 17.32
CA THR A 209 -0.46 11.73 16.54
C THR A 209 0.83 11.42 17.29
N SER A 210 0.74 11.04 18.58
CA SER A 210 1.91 10.89 19.47
C SER A 210 2.98 9.97 18.91
N ALA A 211 2.62 8.74 18.51
CA ALA A 211 3.57 7.77 17.99
C ALA A 211 4.28 8.25 16.69
N ARG A 212 3.55 8.93 15.81
CA ARG A 212 4.11 9.55 14.60
C ARG A 212 5.09 10.66 14.96
N ASP A 213 4.68 11.55 15.85
CA ASP A 213 5.44 12.73 16.23
C ASP A 213 6.72 12.33 16.99
N GLU A 214 6.64 11.34 17.89
CA GLU A 214 7.79 10.74 18.57
C GLU A 214 8.78 10.10 17.60
N ALA A 215 8.31 9.35 16.60
CA ALA A 215 9.17 8.72 15.61
C ALA A 215 9.89 9.76 14.72
N LEU A 216 9.18 10.82 14.32
CA LEU A 216 9.74 11.95 13.57
C LEU A 216 10.78 12.71 14.40
N GLU A 217 10.50 12.96 15.68
CA GLU A 217 11.42 13.67 16.57
C GLU A 217 12.67 12.84 16.87
N ASN A 218 12.52 11.53 17.05
CA ASN A 218 13.67 10.62 17.15
C ASN A 218 14.52 10.64 15.88
N PHE A 219 13.90 10.62 14.69
CA PHE A 219 14.64 10.74 13.43
C PHE A 219 15.44 12.05 13.33
N ARG A 220 14.83 13.19 13.73
CA ARG A 220 15.51 14.49 13.78
C ARG A 220 16.67 14.49 14.76
N THR A 221 16.46 13.93 15.95
CA THR A 221 17.47 13.81 17.01
C THR A 221 18.66 12.98 16.54
N VAL A 222 18.42 11.83 15.91
CA VAL A 222 19.47 10.98 15.33
C VAL A 222 20.26 11.74 14.26
N CYS A 223 19.57 12.43 13.34
CA CYS A 223 20.23 13.22 12.30
C CYS A 223 21.07 14.36 12.88
N ALA A 224 20.56 15.06 13.90
CA ALA A 224 21.27 16.13 14.58
C ALA A 224 22.53 15.60 15.29
N TRP A 225 22.41 14.49 16.01
CA TRP A 225 23.53 13.82 16.66
C TRP A 225 24.62 13.38 15.67
N GLN A 226 24.26 12.79 14.53
CA GLN A 226 25.26 12.36 13.55
C GLN A 226 26.01 13.52 12.90
N LYS A 227 25.41 14.71 12.80
CA LYS A 227 26.07 15.93 12.34
C LYS A 227 27.10 16.45 13.36
N THR A 228 26.81 16.35 14.64
CA THR A 228 27.68 16.86 15.72
C THR A 228 28.61 15.80 16.33
N ASN A 229 28.51 14.54 15.89
CA ASN A 229 29.22 13.40 16.47
C ASN A 229 30.73 13.64 16.63
N PRO A 230 31.24 13.75 17.88
CA PRO A 230 32.64 14.08 18.13
C PRO A 230 33.59 13.00 17.61
N ARG A 231 33.21 11.72 17.68
CA ARG A 231 34.05 10.61 17.19
C ARG A 231 34.31 10.71 15.69
N ARG A 232 33.33 11.20 14.92
CA ARG A 232 33.50 11.41 13.47
C ARG A 232 34.45 12.57 13.19
N LYS A 233 34.38 13.65 13.98
CA LYS A 233 35.32 14.78 13.89
C LYS A 233 36.75 14.33 14.21
N THR A 234 36.94 13.58 15.29
CA THR A 234 38.25 13.03 15.68
C THR A 234 38.80 12.10 14.59
N ALA A 235 38.01 11.14 14.11
CA ALA A 235 38.47 10.22 13.06
C ALA A 235 38.82 10.92 11.73
N LEU A 236 38.15 12.04 11.42
CA LEU A 236 38.48 12.85 10.26
C LEU A 236 39.78 13.65 10.47
N ALA A 237 39.98 14.19 11.67
CA ALA A 237 41.23 14.86 12.05
C ALA A 237 42.42 13.88 12.05
N ASP A 238 42.25 12.66 12.59
CA ASP A 238 43.27 11.61 12.59
C ASP A 238 43.63 11.19 11.17
N LEU A 239 42.62 11.03 10.30
CA LEU A 239 42.85 10.74 8.89
C LEU A 239 43.62 11.88 8.21
N ASP A 240 43.19 13.13 8.37
CA ASP A 240 43.90 14.25 7.74
C ASP A 240 45.33 14.40 8.30
N ALA A 241 45.57 14.16 9.59
CA ALA A 241 46.91 14.13 10.19
C ALA A 241 47.81 13.05 9.56
N GLU A 242 47.32 11.82 9.40
CA GLU A 242 48.08 10.75 8.74
C GLU A 242 48.30 11.02 7.25
N ARG A 243 47.35 11.68 6.57
CA ARG A 243 47.52 12.12 5.16
C ARG A 243 48.63 13.19 5.07
N HIS A 244 48.69 14.12 6.02
CA HIS A 244 49.77 15.12 6.09
C HIS A 244 51.14 14.47 6.37
N ARG A 245 51.22 13.52 7.30
CA ARG A 245 52.44 12.73 7.57
C ARG A 245 52.90 11.99 6.31
N TRP A 246 51.96 11.39 5.57
CA TRP A 246 52.27 10.74 4.29
C TRP A 246 52.80 11.72 3.25
N LYS A 247 52.21 12.93 3.15
CA LYS A 247 52.69 13.98 2.25
C LYS A 247 54.10 14.43 2.62
N GLN A 248 54.42 14.60 3.90
CA GLN A 248 55.77 14.93 4.37
C GLN A 248 56.78 13.84 3.97
N LEU A 249 56.38 12.58 4.04
CA LEU A 249 57.25 11.44 3.73
C LEU A 249 57.42 11.18 2.22
N THR A 250 56.40 11.43 1.40
CA THR A 250 56.37 11.05 -0.03
C THR A 250 56.32 12.21 -1.01
N GLY A 251 56.11 13.44 -0.53
CA GLY A 251 55.85 14.62 -1.34
C GLY A 251 54.43 14.71 -1.94
N LYS A 252 53.63 13.64 -1.87
CA LYS A 252 52.28 13.58 -2.49
C LYS A 252 51.18 13.34 -1.46
N MET A 253 50.05 14.02 -1.62
CA MET A 253 48.89 13.88 -0.73
C MET A 253 48.08 12.63 -1.12
N PRO A 254 47.86 11.67 -0.20
CA PRO A 254 47.00 10.53 -0.46
C PRO A 254 45.52 10.94 -0.52
N PRO A 255 44.65 10.22 -1.26
CA PRO A 255 43.21 10.49 -1.28
C PRO A 255 42.59 10.28 0.10
N ARG A 256 41.42 10.88 0.34
CA ARG A 256 40.66 10.66 1.58
C ARG A 256 40.20 9.20 1.67
#